data_AF-A0A1Q4FYA0-F1
#
_entry.id   AF-A0A1Q4FYA0-F1
#
_cell.length_a   1.000
_cell.length_b   1.000
_cell.length_c   1.000
_cell.angle_alpha   90.00
_cell.angle_beta   90.00
_cell.angle_gamma   90.00
#
_symmetry.space_group_name_H-M   'P 1'
#
loop_
_entity.id
_entity.type
_entity.pdbx_description
1 polymer ?
#
loop_
_entity_poly.entity_id
_entity_poly.type
_entity_poly.pdbx_seq_one_letter_code
_entity_poly.pdbx_strand_id
1 'polypeptide(L)'
;MIGVSFLVMFGLMYVMVDRFAHVLSNLNQVYMAALMAGAMVLIELAFMGAMYPNAKLNGLFLAVALVIVGVSWFGVRYQWGIGDAQFLRSMIPHHAGAILMCEEATITSAEIRALCGEIQRSQRAEILQMEALLAAERQRQ
;
A
#
# COMPACT_ATOMS: atom_id res chain seq x y z
N MET A 1 -16.67 -12.58 3.45
CA MET A 1 -16.35 -11.72 2.30
C MET A 1 -15.30 -10.66 2.64
N ILE A 2 -15.53 -9.74 3.58
CA ILE A 2 -14.59 -8.63 3.89
C ILE A 2 -13.14 -9.09 4.11
N GLY A 3 -12.90 -10.13 4.93
CA GLY A 3 -11.55 -10.64 5.17
C GLY A 3 -10.87 -11.21 3.91
N VAL A 4 -11.64 -11.82 3.01
CA VAL A 4 -11.12 -12.30 1.71
C VAL A 4 -10.79 -11.10 0.82
N SER A 5 -11.68 -10.10 0.77
CA SER A 5 -11.45 -8.87 0.02
C SER A 5 -10.19 -8.14 0.49
N PHE A 6 -9.95 -8.09 1.80
CA PHE A 6 -8.73 -7.52 2.37
C PHE A 6 -7.47 -8.23 1.86
N LEU A 7 -7.44 -9.57 1.92
CA LEU A 7 -6.29 -10.36 1.45
C LEU A 7 -6.05 -10.20 -0.06
N VAL A 8 -7.13 -10.19 -0.84
CA VAL A 8 -7.06 -9.95 -2.29
C VAL A 8 -6.53 -8.56 -2.58
N MET A 9 -7.10 -7.52 -1.97
CA MET A 9 -6.63 -6.13 -2.17
C MET A 9 -5.17 -5.98 -1.75
N PHE A 10 -4.77 -6.54 -0.61
CA PHE A 10 -3.39 -6.53 -0.15
C PHE A 10 -2.45 -7.18 -1.18
N GLY A 11 -2.82 -8.32 -1.76
CA GLY A 11 -2.05 -8.96 -2.83
C GLY A 11 -2.00 -8.14 -4.12
N LEU A 12 -3.13 -7.54 -4.52
CA LEU A 12 -3.22 -6.74 -5.75
C LEU A 12 -2.40 -5.44 -5.70
N MET A 13 -2.07 -4.93 -4.50
CA MET A 13 -1.16 -3.77 -4.37
C MET A 13 0.21 -4.01 -5.00
N TYR A 14 0.65 -5.27 -5.14
CA TYR A 14 1.94 -5.60 -5.76
C TYR A 14 1.92 -5.66 -7.28
N VAL A 15 0.76 -5.52 -7.94
CA VAL A 15 0.68 -5.51 -9.41
C VAL A 15 1.49 -4.37 -10.02
N MET A 16 1.65 -3.28 -9.27
CA MET A 16 2.42 -2.11 -9.68
C MET A 16 3.93 -2.21 -9.38
N VAL A 17 4.47 -3.38 -9.01
CA VAL A 17 5.91 -3.56 -8.75
C VAL A 17 6.61 -4.05 -10.02
N ASP A 18 7.75 -3.45 -10.40
CA ASP A 18 8.48 -3.79 -11.64
C ASP A 18 8.96 -5.25 -11.70
N ARG A 19 9.29 -5.86 -10.56
CA ARG A 19 9.79 -7.24 -10.47
C ARG A 19 9.40 -7.94 -9.17
N PHE A 20 9.35 -9.26 -9.22
CA PHE A 20 9.02 -10.09 -8.06
C PHE A 20 9.97 -9.92 -6.87
N ALA A 21 11.26 -9.63 -7.10
CA ALA A 21 12.23 -9.41 -6.03
C ALA A 21 11.90 -8.20 -5.14
N HIS A 22 11.17 -7.21 -5.66
CA HIS A 22 10.78 -6.01 -4.91
C HIS A 22 9.43 -6.17 -4.19
N VAL A 23 8.82 -7.37 -4.23
CA VAL A 23 7.58 -7.69 -3.51
C VAL A 23 7.90 -7.94 -2.03
N LEU A 24 7.83 -6.87 -1.23
CA LEU A 24 8.11 -6.89 0.19
C LEU A 24 6.87 -6.51 1.01
N SER A 25 6.42 -7.44 1.85
CA SER A 25 5.34 -7.16 2.81
C SER A 25 5.76 -6.14 3.84
N ASN A 26 4.90 -5.15 4.07
CA ASN A 26 5.15 -4.06 5.01
C ASN A 26 3.85 -3.58 5.67
N LEU A 27 4.00 -2.94 6.82
CA LEU A 27 2.89 -2.50 7.65
C LEU A 27 2.11 -1.34 7.02
N ASN A 28 2.76 -0.48 6.24
CA ASN A 28 2.09 0.59 5.49
C ASN A 28 1.04 0.04 4.50
N GLN A 29 1.35 -1.05 3.80
CA GLN A 29 0.37 -1.72 2.92
C GLN A 29 -0.78 -2.36 3.71
N VAL A 30 -0.51 -2.93 4.89
CA VAL A 30 -1.56 -3.44 5.77
C VAL A 30 -2.52 -2.32 6.19
N TYR A 31 -1.98 -1.16 6.60
CA TYR A 31 -2.81 0.00 6.92
C TYR A 31 -3.63 0.47 5.71
N MET A 32 -3.04 0.56 4.52
CA MET A 32 -3.77 0.97 3.32
C MET A 32 -4.89 -0.02 2.96
N ALA A 33 -4.59 -1.32 2.96
CA ALA A 33 -5.59 -2.35 2.68
C ALA A 33 -6.73 -2.36 3.71
N ALA A 34 -6.42 -2.14 4.98
CA ALA A 34 -7.41 -2.06 6.05
C ALA A 34 -8.28 -0.80 5.93
N LEU A 35 -7.67 0.33 5.58
CA LEU A 35 -8.36 1.59 5.31
C LEU A 35 -9.38 1.41 4.17
N MET A 36 -8.96 0.83 3.04
CA MET A 36 -9.83 0.58 1.89
C MET A 36 -10.96 -0.39 2.22
N ALA A 37 -10.65 -1.51 2.88
CA ALA A 37 -11.66 -2.49 3.29
C ALA A 37 -12.68 -1.88 4.27
N GLY A 38 -12.23 -1.10 5.25
CA GLY A 38 -13.10 -0.39 6.18
C GLY A 38 -13.98 0.64 5.47
N ALA A 39 -13.40 1.45 4.58
CA ALA A 39 -14.16 2.43 3.80
C ALA A 39 -15.24 1.77 2.91
N MET A 40 -14.94 0.62 2.31
CA MET A 40 -15.91 -0.14 1.53
C MET A 40 -17.10 -0.58 2.39
N VAL A 41 -16.88 -1.07 3.61
CA VAL A 41 -17.96 -1.43 4.54
C VAL A 41 -18.83 -0.22 4.88
N LEU A 42 -18.24 0.95 5.10
CA LEU A 42 -18.99 2.19 5.36
C LEU A 42 -19.88 2.57 4.17
N ILE A 43 -19.36 2.45 2.95
CA ILE A 43 -20.09 2.73 1.71
C ILE A 43 -21.22 1.70 1.52
N GLU A 44 -20.95 0.41 1.68
CA GLU A 44 -21.96 -0.64 1.56
C GLU A 44 -23.12 -0.43 2.54
N LEU A 45 -22.84 -0.09 3.81
CA LEU A 45 -23.88 0.17 4.79
C LEU A 45 -24.68 1.44 4.47
N ALA A 46 -24.04 2.47 3.90
CA ALA A 46 -24.70 3.72 3.53
C ALA A 46 -25.64 3.58 2.32
N PHE A 47 -25.23 2.82 1.30
CA PHE A 47 -25.98 2.73 0.03
C PHE A 47 -26.79 1.45 -0.14
N MET A 48 -26.37 0.36 0.51
CA MET A 48 -27.01 -0.97 0.39
C MET A 48 -27.64 -1.41 1.73
N GLY A 49 -27.87 -0.50 2.68
CA GLY A 49 -28.39 -0.80 4.01
C GLY A 49 -29.70 -1.60 4.01
N ALA A 50 -30.57 -1.42 3.00
CA ALA A 50 -31.83 -2.16 2.87
C ALA A 50 -31.64 -3.68 2.65
N MET A 51 -30.47 -4.11 2.18
CA MET A 51 -30.14 -5.54 2.01
C MET A 51 -29.71 -6.22 3.30
N TYR A 52 -29.42 -5.45 4.35
CA TYR A 52 -28.90 -5.95 5.62
C TYR A 52 -29.95 -5.79 6.73
N PRO A 53 -30.85 -6.78 6.94
CA PRO A 53 -32.03 -6.61 7.79
C PRO A 53 -31.73 -6.48 9.30
N ASN A 54 -30.55 -6.87 9.76
CA ASN A 54 -30.21 -6.86 11.19
C ASN A 54 -29.51 -5.55 11.60
N ALA A 55 -30.30 -4.61 12.11
CA ALA A 55 -29.82 -3.30 12.56
C ALA A 55 -28.71 -3.37 13.64
N LYS A 56 -28.73 -4.38 14.52
CA LYS A 56 -27.69 -4.53 15.57
C LYS A 56 -26.34 -4.93 14.98
N LEU A 57 -26.34 -5.89 14.04
CA LEU A 57 -25.12 -6.29 13.34
C LEU A 57 -24.60 -5.17 12.44
N ASN A 58 -25.48 -4.43 11.76
CA ASN A 58 -25.07 -3.29 10.96
C ASN A 58 -24.41 -2.20 11.81
N GLY A 59 -24.97 -1.92 13.00
CA GLY A 59 -24.38 -0.99 13.96
C GLY A 59 -23.00 -1.45 14.45
N LEU A 60 -22.84 -2.75 14.71
CA LEU A 60 -21.53 -3.33 15.06
C LEU A 60 -20.53 -3.18 13.91
N PHE A 61 -20.91 -3.52 12.67
CA PHE A 61 -20.02 -3.39 11.51
C PHE A 61 -19.65 -1.93 11.24
N LEU A 62 -20.59 -1.01 11.39
CA LEU A 62 -20.34 0.43 11.29
C LEU A 62 -19.29 0.88 12.32
N ALA A 63 -19.48 0.53 13.59
CA ALA A 63 -18.56 0.92 14.66
C ALA A 63 -17.15 0.34 14.43
N VAL A 64 -17.06 -0.95 14.07
CA VAL A 64 -15.79 -1.61 13.76
C VAL A 64 -15.12 -0.98 12.54
N ALA A 65 -15.86 -0.70 11.47
CA ALA A 65 -15.31 -0.08 10.27
C ALA A 65 -14.77 1.34 10.55
N LEU A 66 -15.49 2.14 11.33
CA LEU A 66 -15.02 3.48 11.74
C LEU A 66 -13.71 3.41 12.55
N VAL A 67 -13.60 2.45 13.48
CA VAL A 67 -12.37 2.24 14.24
C VAL A 67 -11.22 1.80 13.33
N ILE A 68 -11.45 0.83 12.44
CA ILE A 68 -10.44 0.34 11.49
C ILE A 68 -9.96 1.49 10.59
N VAL A 69 -10.87 2.28 10.04
CA VAL A 69 -10.54 3.44 9.19
C VAL A 69 -9.75 4.46 9.99
N GLY A 70 -10.19 4.82 11.19
CA GLY A 70 -9.50 5.80 12.04
C GLY A 70 -8.08 5.36 12.42
N VAL A 71 -7.91 4.12 12.89
CA VAL A 71 -6.61 3.57 13.27
C VAL A 71 -5.69 3.42 12.07
N SER A 72 -6.19 2.92 10.94
CA SER A 72 -5.39 2.75 9.72
C SER A 72 -4.98 4.08 9.13
N TRP A 73 -5.89 5.07 9.09
CA TRP A 73 -5.59 6.44 8.68
C TRP A 73 -4.51 7.04 9.57
N PHE A 74 -4.63 6.92 10.88
CA PHE A 74 -3.62 7.36 11.84
C PHE A 74 -2.28 6.65 11.58
N GLY A 75 -2.29 5.33 11.40
CA GLY A 75 -1.11 4.52 11.09
C GLY A 75 -0.37 5.00 9.85
N VAL A 76 -1.08 5.24 8.74
CA VAL A 76 -0.49 5.79 7.51
C VAL A 76 0.03 7.22 7.74
N ARG A 77 -0.75 8.09 8.40
CA ARG A 77 -0.39 9.52 8.52
C ARG A 77 0.74 9.79 9.50
N TYR A 78 0.85 8.99 10.56
CA TYR A 78 1.86 9.14 11.61
C TYR A 78 2.94 8.07 11.56
N GLN A 79 2.92 7.19 10.54
CA GLN A 79 3.89 6.10 10.37
C GLN A 79 4.04 5.25 11.64
N TRP A 80 2.91 4.95 12.28
CA TRP A 80 2.91 4.23 13.55
C TRP A 80 3.45 2.81 13.38
N GLY A 81 4.41 2.40 14.20
CA GLY A 81 5.03 1.07 14.09
C GLY A 81 5.95 0.88 12.87
N ILE A 82 6.26 1.96 12.13
CA ILE A 82 7.18 1.93 10.98
C ILE A 82 8.59 2.30 11.45
N GLY A 83 9.40 1.30 11.78
CA GLY A 83 10.85 1.45 11.98
C GLY A 83 11.65 1.19 10.70
N ASP A 84 12.98 1.22 10.79
CA ASP A 84 13.92 1.15 9.66
C ASP A 84 13.60 0.03 8.66
N ALA A 85 13.46 -1.20 9.13
CA ALA A 85 13.15 -2.33 8.25
C ALA A 85 11.77 -2.20 7.57
N GLN A 86 10.75 -1.67 8.26
CA GLN A 86 9.42 -1.46 7.67
C GLN A 86 9.43 -0.33 6.65
N PHE A 87 10.18 0.74 6.93
CA PHE A 87 10.40 1.84 6.01
C PHE A 87 11.01 1.33 4.71
N LEU A 88 12.14 0.62 4.78
CA LEU A 88 12.84 0.06 3.62
C LEU A 88 11.94 -0.92 2.83
N ARG A 89 11.23 -1.82 3.53
CA ARG A 89 10.29 -2.76 2.91
C ARG A 89 9.09 -2.08 2.24
N SER A 90 8.75 -0.85 2.63
CA SER A 90 7.69 -0.07 1.98
C SER A 90 8.19 0.79 0.83
N MET A 91 9.43 1.31 0.91
CA MET A 91 9.99 2.21 -0.10
C MET A 91 10.55 1.47 -1.32
N ILE A 92 11.09 0.26 -1.15
CA ILE A 92 11.53 -0.58 -2.29
C ILE A 92 10.39 -0.81 -3.30
N PRO A 93 9.21 -1.35 -2.92
CA PRO A 93 8.10 -1.54 -3.86
C PRO A 93 7.51 -0.20 -4.37
N HIS A 94 7.56 0.87 -3.57
CA HIS A 94 7.12 2.19 -4.01
C HIS A 94 7.97 2.73 -5.17
N HIS A 95 9.30 2.68 -5.02
CA HIS A 95 10.25 3.10 -6.05
C HIS A 95 10.21 2.18 -7.27
N ALA A 96 10.04 0.87 -7.06
CA ALA A 96 9.81 -0.09 -8.13
C ALA A 96 8.60 0.28 -9.01
N GLY A 97 7.49 0.73 -8.41
CA GLY A 97 6.33 1.16 -9.18
C GLY A 97 6.54 2.44 -9.97
N ALA A 98 7.32 3.39 -9.46
CA ALA A 98 7.70 4.57 -10.23
C ALA A 98 8.54 4.21 -11.46
N ILE A 99 9.43 3.22 -11.34
CA ILE A 99 10.22 2.69 -12.48
C ILE A 99 9.28 2.06 -13.51
N LEU A 100 8.40 1.13 -13.09
CA LEU A 100 7.44 0.47 -13.97
C LEU A 100 6.61 1.49 -14.76
N MET A 101 6.07 2.52 -14.08
CA MET A 101 5.28 3.56 -14.73
C MET A 101 6.09 4.35 -15.77
N CYS A 102 7.37 4.63 -15.50
CA CYS A 102 8.24 5.33 -16.45
C CYS A 102 8.65 4.43 -17.64
N GLU A 103 8.66 3.11 -17.48
CA GLU A 103 8.99 2.16 -18.54
C GLU A 103 7.80 1.88 -19.47
N GLU A 104 6.60 1.74 -18.91
CA GLU A 104 5.41 1.30 -19.64
C GLU A 104 4.55 2.46 -20.18
N ALA A 105 4.63 3.66 -19.58
CA ALA A 105 3.81 4.78 -20.02
C ALA A 105 4.25 5.30 -21.40
N THR A 106 3.28 5.52 -22.30
CA THR A 106 3.53 6.12 -23.62
C THR A 106 3.70 7.65 -23.51
N ILE A 107 4.91 8.09 -23.17
CA ILE A 107 5.24 9.51 -22.92
C ILE A 107 5.82 10.19 -24.16
N THR A 108 5.13 11.23 -24.64
CA THR A 108 5.48 11.94 -25.89
C THR A 108 6.22 13.26 -25.70
N SER A 109 6.06 13.96 -24.57
CA SER A 109 6.83 15.17 -24.26
C SER A 109 8.31 14.84 -24.04
N ALA A 110 9.19 15.64 -24.64
CA ALA A 110 10.63 15.51 -24.45
C ALA A 110 11.06 15.81 -23.02
N GLU A 111 10.46 16.83 -22.37
CA GLU A 111 10.77 17.17 -20.99
C GLU A 111 10.37 16.02 -20.04
N ILE A 112 9.19 15.43 -20.24
CA ILE A 112 8.72 14.34 -19.38
C ILE A 112 9.56 13.07 -19.61
N ARG A 113 9.97 12.76 -20.85
CA ARG A 113 10.90 11.63 -21.09
C ARG A 113 12.24 11.81 -20.40
N ALA A 114 12.80 13.03 -20.42
CA ALA A 114 14.03 13.33 -19.71
C ALA A 114 13.87 13.11 -18.20
N LEU A 115 12.76 13.62 -17.62
CA LEU A 115 12.40 13.40 -16.22
C LEU A 115 12.25 11.90 -15.89
N CYS A 116 11.58 11.12 -16.73
CA CYS A 116 11.45 9.67 -16.53
C CYS A 116 12.80 8.95 -16.56
N GLY A 117 13.73 9.37 -17.42
CA GLY A 117 15.09 8.84 -17.43
C GLY A 117 15.83 9.13 -16.12
N GLU A 118 15.65 10.33 -15.55
CA GLU A 118 16.22 10.69 -14.25
C GLU A 118 15.60 9.87 -13.11
N ILE A 119 14.27 9.77 -13.05
CA ILE A 119 13.54 8.95 -12.08
C ILE A 119 14.03 7.51 -12.13
N GLN A 120 14.07 6.88 -13.31
CA GLN A 120 14.51 5.49 -13.41
C GLN A 120 15.93 5.29 -12.88
N ARG A 121 16.87 6.18 -13.21
CA ARG A 121 18.25 6.07 -12.71
C ARG A 121 18.34 6.24 -11.19
N SER A 122 17.73 7.29 -10.64
CA SER A 122 17.83 7.57 -9.20
C SER A 122 17.14 6.47 -8.39
N GLN A 123 15.92 6.09 -8.79
CA GLN A 123 15.13 5.08 -8.10
C GLN A 123 15.80 3.71 -8.10
N ARG A 124 16.46 3.30 -9.19
CA ARG A 124 17.24 2.05 -9.22
C ARG A 124 18.42 2.09 -8.25
N ALA A 125 19.15 3.21 -8.18
CA ALA A 125 20.27 3.36 -7.25
C ALA A 125 19.79 3.33 -5.79
N GLU A 126 18.67 4.01 -5.49
CA GLU A 126 18.06 4.02 -4.17
C GLU A 126 17.54 2.64 -3.75
N ILE A 127 16.95 1.86 -4.66
CA ILE A 127 16.56 0.47 -4.39
C ILE A 127 17.77 -0.36 -3.97
N LEU A 128 18.88 -0.31 -4.71
CA LEU A 128 20.09 -1.06 -4.37
C LEU A 128 20.64 -0.66 -2.99
N GLN A 129 20.62 0.63 -2.67
CA GLN A 129 21.01 1.12 -1.34
C GLN A 129 20.08 0.59 -0.25
N MET A 130 18.76 0.62 -0.47
CA MET A 130 17.77 0.14 0.50
C MET A 130 17.83 -1.38 0.70
N GLU A 131 18.08 -2.15 -0.36
CA GLU A 131 18.28 -3.61 -0.27
C GLU A 131 19.52 -3.94 0.58
N ALA A 132 20.63 -3.22 0.38
CA ALA A 132 21.83 -3.39 1.18
C ALA A 132 21.60 -3.04 2.65
N LEU A 133 20.91 -1.92 2.94
CA LEU A 133 20.55 -1.53 4.30
C LEU A 133 19.61 -2.55 4.95
N LEU A 134 18.61 -3.05 4.22
CA LEU A 134 17.67 -4.03 4.73
C LEU A 134 18.36 -5.36 5.05
N ALA A 135 19.33 -5.78 4.23
CA ALA A 135 20.14 -6.95 4.52
C ALA A 135 20.99 -6.77 5.78
N ALA A 136 21.59 -5.58 5.97
CA ALA A 136 22.36 -5.26 7.16
C ALA A 136 21.50 -5.23 8.44
N GLU A 137 20.30 -4.66 8.37
CA GLU A 137 19.35 -4.63 9.50
C GLU A 137 18.92 -6.03 9.94
N ARG A 138 18.75 -6.97 9.01
CA ARG A 138 18.46 -8.38 9.34
C ARG A 138 19.58 -9.09 10.10
N GLN A 139 20.82 -8.61 9.99
CA GLN A 139 21.97 -9.19 10.70
C GLN A 139 22.14 -8.61 12.11
N ARG A 140 21.48 -7.49 12.42
CA ARG A 140 21.55 -6.81 13.72
C ARG A 140 20.46 -7.29 14.70
N GLN A 141 19.48 -8.03 14.20
CA GLN A 141 18.38 -8.63 14.97
C GLN A 141 18.70 -10.10 15.26
#